data_AF-A0A8C1BKU3-F1
#
_entry.id   AF-A0A8C1BKU3-F1
#
_cell.length_a   1.000
_cell.length_b   1.000
_cell.length_c   1.000
_cell.angle_alpha   90.00
_cell.angle_beta   90.00
_cell.angle_gamma   90.00
#
_symmetry.space_group_name_H-M   'P 1'
#
loop_
_entity.id
_entity.type
_entity.pdbx_description
1 polymer ?
#
loop_
_entity_poly.entity_id
_entity_poly.type
_entity_poly.pdbx_seq_one_letter_code
_entity_poly.pdbx_strand_id
1 'polypeptide(L)' 'METVYRQGVQMAEELQRRTRSYEGFWLIASHLGDPKAAVLLVFPLVFYTHRRTGIAVLWVTALAEWLNLVFKW' A
#
# COMPACT_ATOMS: atom_id res chain seq x y z
N MET A 1 17.52 -21.65 -4.61
CA MET A 1 16.29 -21.26 -5.33
C MET A 1 15.06 -21.93 -4.71
N GLU A 2 14.95 -23.27 -4.68
CA GLU A 2 13.81 -23.97 -4.06
C GLU A 2 13.64 -23.75 -2.55
N THR A 3 14.75 -23.63 -1.81
CA THR A 3 14.73 -23.40 -0.36
C THR A 3 14.14 -22.03 0.01
N VAL A 4 14.56 -20.97 -0.69
CA VAL A 4 14.01 -19.61 -0.53
C VAL A 4 12.54 -19.55 -0.93
N TYR A 5 12.17 -20.24 -2.01
CA TYR A 5 10.78 -20.32 -2.45
C TYR A 5 9.90 -21.02 -1.40
N ARG A 6 10.33 -22.18 -0.87
CA ARG A 6 9.64 -22.86 0.22
C ARG A 6 9.51 -22.01 1.48
N GLN A 7 10.57 -21.29 1.86
CA GLN A 7 10.53 -20.38 3.00
C GLN A 7 9.54 -19.24 2.78
N GLY A 8 9.48 -18.68 1.56
CA GLY A 8 8.49 -17.66 1.20
C GLY A 8 7.06 -18.16 1.30
N VAL A 9 6.79 -19.37 0.80
CA VAL A 9 5.47 -20.02 0.88
C VAL A 9 5.08 -20.27 2.34
N GLN A 10 5.97 -20.85 3.15
CA GLN A 10 5.72 -21.11 4.57
C GLN A 10 5.49 -19.82 5.37
N MET A 11 6.24 -18.76 5.06
CA MET A 11 6.09 -17.47 5.72
C MET A 11 4.76 -16.81 5.37
N ALA A 12 4.34 -16.87 4.10
CA ALA A 12 3.03 -16.37 3.67
C ALA A 12 1.88 -17.14 4.33
N GLU A 13 1.98 -18.47 4.42
CA GLU A 13 0.97 -19.33 5.04
C GLU A 13 0.83 -19.07 6.55
N GLU A 14 1.95 -18.94 7.28
CA GLU A 14 1.92 -18.64 8.71
C GLU A 14 1.40 -17.22 8.98
N LEU A 15 1.77 -16.25 8.14
CA LEU A 15 1.20 -14.89 8.19
C LEU A 15 -0.30 -14.93 7.95
N GLN A 16 -0.79 -15.59 6.91
CA GLN A 16 -2.23 -15.71 6.65
C GLN A 16 -2.97 -16.37 7.82
N ARG A 17 -2.43 -17.46 8.39
CA ARG A 17 -3.06 -18.17 9.51
C ARG A 17 -3.18 -17.32 10.77
N ARG A 18 -2.14 -16.56 11.12
CA ARG A 18 -2.15 -15.67 12.29
C ARG A 18 -3.00 -14.43 12.08
N THR A 19 -3.06 -13.97 10.84
CA THR A 19 -3.66 -12.68 10.50
C THR A 19 -5.13 -12.78 10.10
N ARG A 20 -5.64 -14.01 9.92
CA ARG A 20 -7.04 -14.30 9.58
C ARG A 20 -8.07 -13.65 10.51
N SER A 21 -7.76 -13.54 11.81
CA SER A 21 -8.66 -12.86 12.77
C SER A 21 -8.68 -11.34 12.62
N TYR A 22 -7.67 -10.77 11.95
CA TYR A 22 -7.53 -9.33 11.71
C TYR A 22 -7.83 -8.94 10.26
N GLU A 23 -8.44 -9.85 9.48
CA GLU A 23 -8.70 -9.66 8.05
C GLU A 23 -9.34 -8.31 7.73
N GLY A 24 -10.34 -7.88 8.52
CA GLY A 24 -10.97 -6.57 8.37
C GLY A 24 -10.01 -5.39 8.55
N PHE A 25 -9.11 -5.46 9.54
CA PHE A 25 -8.09 -4.43 9.74
C PHE A 25 -7.12 -4.37 8.55
N TRP A 26 -6.69 -5.53 8.06
CA TRP A 26 -5.78 -5.59 6.91
C TRP A 26 -6.43 -5.14 5.61
N LEU A 27 -7.71 -5.46 5.39
CA LEU A 27 -8.48 -4.94 4.26
C LEU A 27 -8.57 -3.41 4.28
N ILE A 28 -8.84 -2.82 5.46
CA ILE A 28 -8.86 -1.37 5.63
C ILE A 28 -7.47 -0.77 5.37
N ALA A 29 -6.42 -1.36 5.94
CA ALA A 29 -5.04 -0.92 5.72
C ALA A 29 -4.64 -1.00 4.25
N SER A 30 -5.02 -2.07 3.53
CA SER A 30 -4.80 -2.21 2.10
C SER A 30 -5.57 -1.19 1.28
N HIS A 31 -6.84 -0.91 1.63
CA HIS A 31 -7.62 0.13 0.96
C HIS A 31 -7.06 1.53 1.21
N LEU A 32 -6.58 1.82 2.42
CA LEU A 32 -5.91 3.10 2.73
C LEU A 32 -4.57 3.23 2.01
N GLY A 33 -3.85 2.13 1.81
CA GLY A 33 -2.61 2.07 1.05
C GLY A 33 -2.81 2.11 -0.47
N ASP A 34 -4.04 2.00 -0.96
CA ASP A 34 -4.32 2.09 -2.39
C ASP A 34 -4.06 3.52 -2.88
N PRO A 35 -3.21 3.72 -3.91
CA PRO A 35 -2.92 5.05 -4.45
C PRO A 35 -4.20 5.78 -4.92
N LYS A 36 -5.26 5.06 -5.30
CA LYS A 36 -6.56 5.66 -5.61
C LYS A 36 -7.22 6.28 -4.38
N ALA A 37 -7.18 5.60 -3.24
CA ALA A 37 -7.73 6.12 -1.99
C ALA A 37 -6.91 7.32 -1.49
N ALA A 38 -5.59 7.28 -1.65
CA ALA A 38 -4.72 8.42 -1.33
C ALA A 38 -5.06 9.66 -2.17
N VAL A 39 -5.26 9.51 -3.49
CA VAL A 39 -5.62 10.65 -4.37
C VAL A 39 -7.07 11.11 -4.17
N LEU A 40 -8.01 10.22 -3.87
CA LEU A 40 -9.43 10.58 -3.73
C LEU A 40 -9.77 11.15 -2.35
N LEU A 41 -9.15 10.64 -1.28
CA LEU A 41 -9.49 11.02 0.10
C LEU A 41 -8.42 11.89 0.74
N VAL A 42 -7.15 11.50 0.65
CA VAL A 42 -6.05 12.20 1.36
C VAL A 42 -5.69 13.50 0.67
N PHE A 43 -5.60 13.52 -0.67
CA PHE A 43 -5.28 14.72 -1.43
C PHE A 43 -6.23 15.90 -1.15
N PRO A 44 -7.56 15.81 -1.31
CA PRO A 44 -8.43 16.96 -1.07
C PRO A 44 -8.36 17.41 0.40
N LEU A 45 -8.40 16.47 1.34
CA LEU A 45 -8.33 16.77 2.78
C LEU A 45 -7.07 17.58 3.14
N VAL A 46 -5.91 17.13 2.64
CA VAL A 46 -4.61 17.75 2.91
C VAL A 46 -4.41 19.03 2.07
N PHE A 47 -4.99 19.11 0.88
CA PHE A 47 -4.91 20.30 0.04
C PHE A 47 -5.70 21.47 0.63
N TYR A 48 -6.90 21.21 1.18
CA TYR A 48 -7.72 22.25 1.84
C TYR A 48 -7.12 22.71 3.18
N THR A 49 -6.39 21.86 3.89
CA THR A 49 -5.67 22.25 5.12
C THR A 49 -4.33 22.91 4.83
N HIS A 50 -3.56 22.40 3.86
CA HIS A 50 -2.26 22.95 3.49
C HIS A 50 -1.88 22.65 2.04
N ARG A 51 -2.03 23.66 1.18
CA ARG A 51 -1.88 23.54 -0.28
C ARG A 51 -0.56 22.91 -0.74
N ARG A 52 0.57 23.24 -0.09
CA ARG A 52 1.89 22.65 -0.40
C ARG A 52 1.93 21.15 -0.11
N THR A 53 1.32 20.74 0.99
CA THR A 53 1.31 19.33 1.42
C THR A 53 0.40 18.52 0.51
N GLY A 54 -0.73 19.07 0.07
CA GLY A 54 -1.59 18.43 -0.92
C GLY A 54 -0.87 18.17 -2.25
N ILE A 55 -0.08 19.13 -2.75
CA ILE A 55 0.74 18.92 -3.95
C ILE A 55 1.82 17.85 -3.71
N ALA A 56 2.44 17.82 -2.53
CA ALA A 56 3.41 16.79 -2.18
C ALA A 56 2.78 15.38 -2.18
N VAL A 57 1.53 15.23 -1.70
CA VAL A 57 0.79 13.96 -1.74
C VAL A 57 0.61 13.44 -3.17
N LEU A 58 0.32 14.32 -4.13
CA LEU A 58 0.23 13.93 -5.55
C LEU A 58 1.58 13.41 -6.07
N TRP A 59 2.67 14.13 -5.81
CA TRP A 59 4.00 13.72 -6.25
C TRP A 59 4.45 12.39 -5.64
N VAL A 60 4.22 12.20 -4.34
CA VAL A 60 4.54 10.94 -3.66
C VAL A 60 3.73 9.79 -4.24
N THR A 61 2.44 10.00 -4.49
CA THR A 61 1.58 8.95 -5.07
C THR A 61 2.01 8.58 -6.49
N ALA A 62 2.34 9.57 -7.32
CA ALA A 62 2.84 9.34 -8.67
C ALA A 62 4.18 8.60 -8.67
N LEU A 63 5.10 8.97 -7.78
CA LEU A 63 6.39 8.29 -7.64
C LEU A 63 6.22 6.85 -7.14
N ALA A 64 5.33 6.61 -6.19
CA ALA A 64 5.02 5.28 -5.69
C ALA A 64 4.48 4.36 -6.79
N GLU A 65 3.54 4.86 -7.61
CA GLU A 65 3.02 4.11 -8.76
C GLU A 65 4.09 3.87 -9.83
N TRP A 66 4.96 4.84 -10.08
CA TRP A 66 6.08 4.66 -11.01
C TRP A 66 7.05 3.56 -10.52
N LEU A 67 7.45 3.60 -9.24
CA LEU A 67 8.29 2.57 -8.64
C LEU A 67 7.62 1.18 -8.67
N ASN A 68 6.33 1.12 -8.37
CA ASN A 68 5.53 -0.11 -8.44
C ASN A 68 5.55 -0.72 -9.85
N LEU A 69 5.46 0.10 -10.90
CA LEU A 69 5.56 -0.36 -12.28
C LEU A 69 6.98 -0.86 -12.61
N VAL A 70 8.02 -0.13 -12.22
CA VAL A 70 9.42 -0.49 -12.48
C VAL A 70 9.80 -1.78 -11.79
N PHE A 71 9.40 -2.01 -10.54
CA PHE A 71 9.73 -3.24 -9.81
C PHE A 71 8.92 -4.46 -10.24
N LYS A 72 7.75 -4.25 -10.85
CA LYS A 72 6.93 -5.34 -11.41
C LYS A 72 7.42 -5.81 -12.77
N TRP A 73 8.10 -4.94 -13.52
CA TRP A 73 8.67 -5.22 -14.83
C TRP A 73 10.06 -5.87 -14.69
#